data_AF-A0A9P6FP33-F1
#
_entry.id   AF-A0A9P6FP33-F1
#
_cell.length_a   1.000
_cell.length_b   1.000
_cell.length_c   1.000
_cell.angle_alpha   90.00
_cell.angle_beta   90.00
_cell.angle_gamma   90.00
#
_symmetry.space_group_name_H-M   'P 1'
#
loop_
_entity.id
_entity.type
_entity.pdbx_description
1 polymer ?
#
loop_
_entity_poly.entity_id
_entity_poly.type
_entity_poly.pdbx_seq_one_letter_code
_entity_poly.pdbx_strand_id
1 'polypeptide(L)'
;MTVSLLSNTRVLRASYANKTSVSTSNFRVDTVSDVDLASVKEGEVILRNLYLSLDPYVRFTLDSYENGTPASFKILDVPFQGLGIAEVVASQ
;
A
#
# COMPACT_ATOMS: atom_id res chain seq x y z
N MET A 1 13.24 26.41 1.75
CA MET A 1 11.86 25.98 1.40
C MET A 1 11.33 25.18 2.57
N THR A 2 10.14 25.49 3.05
CA THR A 2 9.46 24.69 4.08
C THR A 2 8.86 23.45 3.43
N VAL A 3 9.28 22.27 3.90
CA VAL A 3 8.67 20.99 3.51
C VAL A 3 7.27 20.95 4.10
N SER A 4 6.25 20.84 3.24
CA SER A 4 4.86 20.67 3.66
C SER A 4 4.47 19.21 3.45
N LEU A 5 4.63 18.40 4.48
CA LEU A 5 4.23 16.99 4.44
C LEU A 5 2.71 16.86 4.44
N LEU A 6 2.18 16.16 3.44
CA LEU A 6 0.77 15.85 3.35
C LEU A 6 0.43 14.62 4.21
N SER A 7 -0.76 14.66 4.81
CA SER A 7 -1.32 13.53 5.54
C SER A 7 -1.75 12.41 4.57
N ASN A 8 -1.47 11.17 4.95
CA ASN A 8 -1.66 9.98 4.16
C ASN A 8 -2.17 8.83 5.05
N THR A 9 -3.44 8.48 4.88
CA THR A 9 -4.06 7.32 5.55
C THR A 9 -3.79 6.06 4.76
N ARG A 10 -3.29 5.03 5.43
CA ARG A 10 -2.85 3.76 4.85
C ARG A 10 -3.45 2.57 5.58
N VAL A 11 -3.75 1.51 4.83
CA VAL A 11 -4.08 0.18 5.37
C VAL A 11 -2.82 -0.67 5.28
N LEU A 12 -2.34 -1.16 6.41
CA LEU A 12 -1.14 -1.97 6.54
C LEU A 12 -1.53 -3.42 6.74
N ARG A 13 -0.69 -4.33 6.22
CA ARG A 13 -0.75 -5.75 6.60
C ARG A 13 -0.10 -5.95 7.96
N ALA A 14 -0.88 -6.24 8.99
CA ALA A 14 -0.38 -6.41 10.36
C ALA A 14 0.03 -7.86 10.66
N SER A 15 -0.61 -8.84 10.01
CA SER A 15 -0.28 -10.26 10.18
C SER A 15 -0.68 -11.08 8.95
N TYR A 16 -0.16 -12.30 8.86
CA TYR A 16 -0.59 -13.27 7.87
C TYR A 16 -1.87 -14.01 8.31
N ALA A 17 -2.73 -14.34 7.35
CA ALA A 17 -3.89 -15.21 7.54
C ALA A 17 -3.52 -16.69 7.49
N ASN A 18 -2.46 -17.07 6.78
CA ASN A 18 -1.89 -18.43 6.76
C ASN A 18 -2.96 -19.53 6.56
N LYS A 19 -3.64 -19.49 5.41
CA LYS A 19 -4.72 -20.42 4.99
C LYS A 19 -5.95 -20.43 5.90
N THR A 20 -6.02 -19.56 6.91
CA THR A 20 -7.23 -19.35 7.70
C THR A 20 -8.09 -18.24 7.10
N SER A 21 -9.24 -18.00 7.73
CA SER A 21 -10.16 -16.92 7.38
C SER A 21 -9.50 -15.56 7.59
N VAL A 22 -9.59 -14.68 6.59
CA VAL A 22 -9.12 -13.30 6.69
C VAL A 22 -10.12 -12.51 7.54
N SER A 23 -9.61 -11.70 8.45
CA SER A 23 -10.41 -10.79 9.26
C SER A 23 -9.76 -9.41 9.38
N THR A 24 -10.48 -8.45 9.94
CA THR A 24 -9.98 -7.08 10.13
C THR A 24 -8.73 -7.02 11.01
N SER A 25 -8.51 -7.98 11.91
CA SER A 25 -7.31 -8.02 12.76
C SER A 25 -6.03 -8.37 11.99
N ASN A 26 -6.13 -8.83 10.74
CA ASN A 26 -4.97 -8.99 9.86
C ASN A 26 -4.45 -7.65 9.31
N PHE A 27 -5.18 -6.56 9.55
CA PHE A 27 -4.89 -5.24 9.04
C PHE A 27 -4.80 -4.21 10.15
N ARG A 28 -4.11 -3.11 9.86
CA ARG A 28 -4.07 -1.91 10.72
C ARG A 28 -4.27 -0.69 9.85
N VAL A 29 -5.07 0.26 10.31
CA VAL A 29 -5.15 1.60 9.69
C VAL A 29 -4.19 2.52 10.42
N ASP A 30 -3.42 3.29 9.67
CA ASP A 30 -2.50 4.29 10.19
C ASP A 30 -2.61 5.56 9.35
N THR A 31 -2.29 6.71 9.95
CA THR A 31 -2.23 7.99 9.25
C THR A 31 -0.92 8.67 9.59
N VAL A 32 -0.12 8.90 8.56
CA VAL A 32 1.20 9.53 8.66
C VAL A 32 1.22 10.81 7.84
N SER A 33 2.11 11.73 8.17
CA SER A 33 2.35 12.92 7.36
C SER A 33 3.74 12.83 6.77
N ASP A 34 3.89 12.07 5.70
CA ASP A 34 5.19 11.69 5.12
C ASP A 34 5.29 11.92 3.60
N VAL A 35 4.24 12.44 2.96
CA VAL A 35 4.25 12.72 1.51
C VAL A 35 4.72 14.14 1.25
N ASP A 36 5.94 14.28 0.71
CA ASP A 36 6.47 15.54 0.20
C ASP A 36 6.32 15.60 -1.33
N LEU A 37 5.44 16.48 -1.83
CA LEU A 37 5.26 16.64 -3.28
C LEU A 37 6.51 17.22 -3.97
N ALA A 38 7.40 17.89 -3.24
CA ALA A 38 8.63 18.45 -3.79
C ALA A 38 9.78 17.44 -3.87
N SER A 39 9.63 16.23 -3.31
CA SER A 39 10.70 15.23 -3.28
C SER A 39 10.77 14.35 -4.53
N VAL A 40 9.85 14.52 -5.48
CA VAL A 40 9.79 13.72 -6.71
C VAL A 40 11.04 13.94 -7.56
N LYS A 41 11.70 12.86 -7.97
CA LYS A 41 12.89 12.89 -8.83
C LYS A 41 12.54 12.58 -10.27
N GLU A 42 13.50 12.79 -11.17
CA GLU A 42 13.34 12.50 -12.59
C GLU A 42 12.94 11.03 -12.82
N GLY A 43 11.83 10.83 -13.53
CA GLY A 43 11.24 9.51 -13.79
C GLY A 43 10.34 8.97 -12.67
N GLU A 44 10.15 9.71 -11.57
CA GLU A 44 9.24 9.36 -10.48
C GLU A 44 7.89 10.09 -10.61
N VAL A 45 6.86 9.50 -10.03
CA VAL A 45 5.52 10.11 -9.91
C VAL A 45 4.98 9.93 -8.50
N ILE A 46 4.27 10.94 -8.00
CA ILE A 46 3.45 10.84 -6.79
C ILE A 46 1.99 10.85 -7.22
N LEU A 47 1.23 9.89 -6.68
CA LEU A 47 -0.16 9.65 -7.03
C LEU A 47 -1.09 9.93 -5.85
N ARG A 48 -2.28 10.46 -6.15
CA ARG A 48 -3.42 10.46 -5.22
C ARG A 48 -4.38 9.35 -5.64
N ASN A 49 -4.44 8.30 -4.84
CA ASN A 49 -5.33 7.15 -5.09
C ASN A 49 -6.80 7.58 -4.95
N LEU A 50 -7.61 7.28 -5.96
CA LEU A 50 -9.04 7.63 -6.02
C LEU A 50 -9.93 6.39 -5.82
N TYR A 51 -9.54 5.26 -6.42
CA TYR A 51 -10.27 4.00 -6.35
C TYR A 51 -9.31 2.83 -6.19
N LEU A 52 -9.72 1.80 -5.46
CA LEU A 52 -8.95 0.57 -5.23
C LEU A 52 -9.76 -0.64 -5.71
N SER A 53 -9.12 -1.58 -6.40
CA SER A 53 -9.73 -2.86 -6.76
C SER A 53 -9.56 -3.87 -5.63
N LEU A 54 -10.59 -4.69 -5.41
CA LEU A 54 -10.55 -5.83 -4.50
C LEU A 54 -10.59 -7.12 -5.32
N ASP A 55 -9.40 -7.59 -5.70
CA ASP A 55 -9.27 -8.74 -6.59
C ASP A 55 -9.03 -10.04 -5.79
N PRO A 56 -9.60 -11.19 -6.21
CA PRO A 56 -9.40 -12.46 -5.49
C PRO A 56 -7.93 -12.86 -5.30
N TYR A 57 -7.04 -12.52 -6.24
CA TYR A 57 -5.61 -12.86 -6.14
C TYR A 57 -4.93 -12.25 -4.91
N VAL A 58 -5.47 -11.14 -4.41
CA VAL A 58 -4.96 -10.45 -3.22
C VAL A 58 -4.91 -11.38 -2.00
N ARG A 59 -5.86 -12.34 -1.91
CA ARG A 59 -5.89 -13.34 -0.84
C ARG A 59 -4.60 -14.15 -0.74
N PHE A 60 -3.91 -14.39 -1.85
CA PHE A 60 -2.67 -15.17 -1.85
C PHE A 60 -1.48 -14.40 -1.26
N THR A 61 -1.57 -13.07 -1.21
CA THR A 61 -0.55 -12.20 -0.60
C THR A 61 -0.59 -12.19 0.93
N LEU A 62 -1.64 -12.79 1.53
CA LEU A 62 -1.87 -12.80 2.98
C LEU A 62 -1.35 -14.07 3.67
N ASP A 63 -0.72 -15.00 2.96
CA ASP A 63 -0.10 -16.17 3.56
C ASP A 63 1.42 -16.06 3.48
N SER A 64 2.13 -16.53 4.52
CA SER A 64 3.59 -16.43 4.57
C SER A 64 4.32 -17.47 3.71
N TYR A 65 3.68 -18.61 3.43
CA TYR A 65 4.28 -19.76 2.74
C TYR A 65 3.85 -19.88 1.28
N GLU A 66 4.58 -20.72 0.52
CA GLU A 66 4.65 -20.76 -0.94
C GLU A 66 3.30 -20.92 -1.67
N ASN A 67 2.74 -19.78 -2.07
CA ASN A 67 1.56 -19.69 -2.95
C ASN A 67 1.94 -19.17 -4.36
N GLY A 68 3.22 -19.24 -4.76
CA GLY A 68 3.73 -18.66 -6.01
C GLY A 68 3.72 -17.11 -6.08
N THR A 69 3.20 -16.43 -5.06
CA THR A 69 3.17 -14.97 -4.98
C THR A 69 4.58 -14.42 -4.66
N PRO A 70 5.07 -13.37 -5.35
CA PRO A 70 6.39 -12.80 -5.08
C PRO A 70 6.52 -12.28 -3.66
N ALA A 71 7.73 -12.37 -3.08
CA ALA A 71 8.01 -11.97 -1.71
C ALA A 71 7.73 -10.47 -1.45
N SER A 72 7.94 -9.62 -2.45
CA SER A 72 7.66 -8.17 -2.38
C SER A 72 6.20 -7.86 -2.06
N PHE A 73 5.27 -8.72 -2.49
CA PHE A 73 3.84 -8.55 -2.20
C PHE A 73 3.45 -9.05 -0.81
N LYS A 74 4.34 -9.71 -0.05
CA LYS A 74 4.03 -10.40 1.22
C LYS A 74 4.59 -9.70 2.46
N ILE A 75 5.23 -8.54 2.31
CA ILE A 75 5.86 -7.80 3.43
C ILE A 75 4.79 -7.40 4.48
N LEU A 76 5.11 -7.55 5.77
CA LEU A 76 4.30 -7.05 6.88
C LEU A 76 4.63 -5.58 7.19
N ASP A 77 3.68 -4.89 7.83
CA ASP A 77 3.81 -3.49 8.27
C ASP A 77 4.06 -2.47 7.15
N VAL A 78 3.82 -2.84 5.89
CA VAL A 78 3.80 -1.92 4.75
C VAL A 78 2.37 -1.68 4.26
N PRO A 79 2.10 -0.54 3.59
CA PRO A 79 0.82 -0.31 2.93
C PRO A 79 0.46 -1.46 1.99
N PHE A 80 -0.82 -1.81 1.99
CA PHE A 80 -1.38 -2.80 1.11
C PHE A 80 -1.30 -2.34 -0.35
N GLN A 81 -0.91 -3.23 -1.26
CA GLN A 81 -0.73 -2.92 -2.67
C GLN A 81 -1.72 -3.73 -3.52
N GLY A 82 -2.24 -3.10 -4.58
CA GLY A 82 -3.21 -3.69 -5.49
C GLY A 82 -3.44 -2.79 -6.70
N LEU A 83 -4.39 -3.19 -7.54
CA LEU A 83 -4.81 -2.39 -8.68
C LEU A 83 -5.76 -1.27 -8.22
N GLY A 84 -5.80 -0.18 -8.99
CA GLY A 84 -6.63 0.96 -8.67
C GLY A 84 -6.55 2.05 -9.73
N ILE A 85 -7.26 3.14 -9.48
CA ILE A 85 -7.23 4.36 -10.28
C ILE A 85 -6.71 5.49 -9.40
N ALA A 86 -5.78 6.25 -9.93
CA ALA A 86 -5.18 7.39 -9.26
C ALA A 86 -5.00 8.53 -10.25
N GLU A 87 -4.83 9.73 -9.72
CA GLU A 87 -4.36 10.89 -10.49
C GLU A 87 -2.91 11.21 -10.12
N VAL A 88 -2.18 11.80 -11.06
CA VAL A 88 -0.83 12.30 -10.84
C VAL A 88 -0.92 13.66 -10.13
N VAL A 89 -0.26 13.80 -8.98
CA VAL A 89 -0.21 15.05 -8.21
C VAL A 89 1.19 15.69 -8.20
N ALA A 90 2.22 14.93 -8.56
CA ALA A 90 3.57 15.45 -8.87
C ALA A 90 4.32 14.48 -9.79
N SER A 91 5.16 15.01 -10.68
CA SER A 91 6.04 14.25 -11.60
C SER A 91 7.22 15.12 -12.03
N GLN A 92 8.35 14.50 -12.39
CA GLN A 92 9.52 15.15 -13.01
C GLN A 92 10.05 14.32 -14.17
#